data_AF-A0A7U9ND01-F1
#
_entry.id   AF-A0A7U9ND01-F1
#
_cell.length_a   1.000
_cell.length_b   1.000
_cell.length_c   1.000
_cell.angle_alpha   90.00
_cell.angle_beta   90.00
_cell.angle_gamma   90.00
#
_symmetry.space_group_name_H-M   'P 1'
#
loop_
_entity.id
_entity.type
_entity.pdbx_description
1 polymer ?
#
loop_
_entity_poly.entity_id
_entity_poly.type
_entity_poly.pdbx_seq_one_letter_code
_entity_poly.pdbx_strand_id
1 'polypeptide(L)'
;MIVGRCADSILKETGNSLNIYIHAEKAFKAKHLMERNRVSYDEAVREMERLDKRRASHYKYYTDQVWGLAKNYHLCLDSSLIGIEKCVSVICDIYQSINAG
;
A
#
# COMPACT_ATOMS: atom_id res chain seq x y z
N MET A 1 10.32 -1.68 -9.33
CA MET A 1 9.24 -1.49 -8.33
C MET A 1 8.48 -2.80 -8.16
N ILE A 2 8.29 -3.27 -6.92
CA ILE A 2 7.49 -4.46 -6.61
C ILE A 2 6.28 -4.01 -5.79
N VAL A 3 5.09 -4.51 -6.12
CA VAL A 3 3.84 -4.20 -5.41
C VAL A 3 3.38 -5.44 -4.64
N GLY A 4 3.29 -5.34 -3.31
CA GLY A 4 2.83 -6.41 -2.43
C GLY A 4 3.84 -7.57 -2.28
N ARG A 5 3.32 -8.79 -2.07
CA ARG A 5 4.11 -10.05 -1.97
C ARG A 5 5.16 -10.06 -0.86
N CYS A 6 4.91 -9.36 0.26
CA CYS A 6 5.86 -9.23 1.36
C CYS A 6 7.24 -8.71 0.92
N ALA A 7 7.30 -7.92 -0.17
CA ALA A 7 8.55 -7.40 -0.71
C ALA A 7 9.36 -6.62 0.34
N ASP A 8 8.67 -5.93 1.24
CA ASP A 8 9.27 -5.23 2.38
C ASP A 8 10.01 -6.18 3.32
N SER A 9 9.50 -7.39 3.55
CA SER A 9 10.16 -8.37 4.39
C SER A 9 11.23 -9.16 3.66
N ILE A 10 11.02 -9.45 2.37
CA ILE A 10 11.97 -10.22 1.55
C ILE A 10 13.23 -9.40 1.24
N LEU A 11 13.08 -8.10 1.00
CA LEU A 11 14.18 -7.22 0.60
C LEU A 11 14.88 -6.54 1.79
N LYS A 12 14.47 -6.83 3.04
CA LYS A 12 15.09 -6.29 4.26
C LYS A 12 16.62 -6.48 4.28
N GLU A 13 17.10 -7.62 3.79
CA GLU A 13 18.53 -7.94 3.81
C GLU A 13 19.32 -7.33 2.65
N THR A 14 18.65 -6.91 1.57
CA THR A 14 19.32 -6.37 0.38
C THR A 14 19.67 -4.88 0.48
N GLY A 15 19.23 -4.18 1.54
CA GLY A 15 19.57 -2.79 1.85
C GLY A 15 19.02 -1.70 0.91
N ASN A 16 18.74 -2.02 -0.36
CA ASN A 16 18.42 -1.04 -1.41
C ASN A 16 16.93 -0.97 -1.75
N SER A 17 16.04 -0.95 -0.75
CA SER A 17 14.59 -0.83 -1.00
C SER A 17 13.91 0.25 -0.17
N LEU A 18 13.07 1.06 -0.85
CA LEU A 18 12.16 2.00 -0.20
C LEU A 18 10.78 1.34 -0.04
N ASN A 19 10.45 0.95 1.19
CA ASN A 19 9.20 0.26 1.52
C ASN A 19 8.09 1.27 1.85
N ILE A 20 7.02 1.25 1.05
CA ILE A 20 5.96 2.26 1.10
C ILE A 20 4.60 1.57 1.26
N TYR A 21 3.79 2.08 2.17
CA TYR A 21 2.40 1.68 2.35
C TYR A 21 1.46 2.80 1.90
N ILE A 22 0.59 2.51 0.93
CA ILE A 22 -0.44 3.44 0.48
C ILE A 22 -1.79 2.96 1.01
N HIS A 23 -2.48 3.82 1.72
CA HIS A 23 -3.85 3.59 2.18
C HIS A 23 -4.77 4.72 1.75
N ALA A 24 -6.07 4.51 1.95
CA ALA A 24 -7.11 5.47 1.65
C ALA A 24 -8.38 5.11 2.44
N GLU A 25 -9.23 6.12 2.64
CA GLU A 25 -10.56 5.99 3.21
C GLU A 25 -11.42 4.98 2.42
N LYS A 26 -12.32 4.29 3.13
CA LYS A 26 -13.07 3.14 2.56
C LYS A 26 -13.96 3.57 1.40
N ALA A 27 -14.69 4.68 1.52
CA ALA A 27 -15.55 5.16 0.45
C ALA A 27 -14.73 5.59 -0.77
N PHE A 28 -13.57 6.22 -0.56
CA PHE A 28 -12.64 6.55 -1.66
C PHE A 28 -12.21 5.29 -2.42
N LYS A 29 -11.74 4.25 -1.71
CA LYS A 29 -11.36 2.97 -2.35
C LYS A 29 -12.54 2.30 -3.05
N ALA A 30 -13.72 2.30 -2.44
CA ALA A 30 -14.92 1.69 -3.01
C ALA A 30 -15.31 2.35 -4.33
N LYS A 31 -15.36 3.68 -4.37
CA LYS A 31 -15.69 4.45 -5.57
C LYS A 31 -14.73 4.13 -6.72
N HIS A 32 -13.43 4.12 -6.44
CA HIS A 32 -12.42 3.79 -7.43
C HIS A 32 -12.58 2.34 -7.98
N LEU A 33 -12.92 1.40 -7.11
CA LEU A 33 -13.16 0.00 -7.52
C LEU A 33 -14.45 -0.16 -8.32
N MET A 34 -15.53 0.55 -7.95
CA MET A 34 -16.79 0.57 -8.69
C MET A 34 -16.55 1.06 -10.13
N GLU A 35 -15.84 2.17 -10.30
CA GLU A 35 -15.52 2.74 -11.61
C GLU A 35 -14.68 1.79 -12.45
N ARG A 36 -13.64 1.18 -11.86
CA ARG A 36 -12.72 0.28 -12.57
C ARG A 36 -13.37 -1.04 -12.98
N ASN A 37 -14.14 -1.64 -12.08
CA ASN A 37 -14.67 -3.00 -12.25
C ASN A 37 -16.14 -3.03 -12.69
N ARG A 38 -16.82 -1.88 -12.76
CA ARG A 38 -18.25 -1.73 -13.09
C ARG A 38 -19.15 -2.56 -12.18
N VAL A 39 -18.94 -2.43 -10.88
CA VAL A 39 -19.67 -3.13 -9.82
C VAL A 39 -20.41 -2.15 -8.91
N SER A 40 -21.39 -2.64 -8.16
CA SER A 40 -22.07 -1.86 -7.12
C SER A 40 -21.14 -1.52 -5.95
N TYR A 41 -21.54 -0.55 -5.12
CA TYR A 41 -20.81 -0.18 -3.90
C TYR A 41 -20.64 -1.37 -2.95
N ASP A 42 -21.70 -2.15 -2.75
CA ASP A 42 -21.67 -3.29 -1.83
C ASP A 42 -20.75 -4.40 -2.34
N GLU A 43 -20.73 -4.66 -3.65
CA GLU A 43 -19.78 -5.60 -4.26
C GLU A 43 -18.35 -5.09 -4.13
N ALA A 44 -18.11 -3.80 -4.37
CA ALA A 44 -16.80 -3.19 -4.19
C ALA A 44 -16.31 -3.32 -2.74
N VAL A 45 -17.15 -2.98 -1.76
CA VAL A 45 -16.83 -3.11 -0.34
C VAL A 45 -16.50 -4.55 0.04
N ARG A 46 -17.34 -5.51 -0.35
CA ARG A 46 -17.08 -6.94 -0.06
C ARG A 46 -15.77 -7.42 -0.67
N GLU A 47 -15.48 -7.05 -1.91
CA GLU A 47 -14.25 -7.45 -2.57
C GLU A 47 -13.02 -6.81 -1.91
N MET A 48 -13.09 -5.53 -1.53
CA MET A 48 -12.01 -4.86 -0.80
C MET A 48 -11.72 -5.53 0.55
N GLU A 49 -12.76 -5.81 1.34
CA GLU A 49 -12.61 -6.45 2.65
C GLU A 49 -12.00 -7.86 2.51
N ARG A 50 -12.45 -8.61 1.50
CA ARG A 50 -11.89 -9.92 1.17
C ARG A 50 -10.40 -9.83 0.80
N LEU A 51 -10.03 -8.86 -0.02
CA LEU A 51 -8.65 -8.63 -0.45
C LEU A 51 -7.75 -8.17 0.70
N ASP A 52 -8.21 -7.22 1.52
CA ASP A 52 -7.47 -6.69 2.67
C ASP A 52 -7.27 -7.78 3.73
N LYS A 53 -8.30 -8.60 4.01
CA LYS A 53 -8.17 -9.78 4.88
C LYS A 53 -7.13 -10.77 4.35
N ARG A 54 -7.18 -11.08 3.04
CA ARG A 54 -6.20 -11.99 2.42
C ARG A 54 -4.78 -11.46 2.51
N ARG A 55 -4.57 -10.15 2.31
CA ARG A 55 -3.26 -9.49 2.46
C ARG A 55 -2.76 -9.57 3.88
N ALA A 56 -3.61 -9.25 4.86
CA ALA A 56 -3.27 -9.30 6.27
C ALA A 56 -2.86 -10.72 6.71
N SER A 57 -3.65 -11.73 6.35
CA SER A 57 -3.35 -13.13 6.68
C SER A 57 -2.06 -13.62 6.02
N HIS A 58 -1.85 -13.33 4.73
CA HIS A 58 -0.63 -13.71 4.02
C HIS A 58 0.60 -13.03 4.62
N TYR A 59 0.52 -11.72 4.87
CA TYR A 59 1.62 -10.98 5.45
C TYR A 59 1.99 -11.49 6.84
N LYS A 60 1.00 -11.66 7.73
CA LYS A 60 1.22 -12.19 9.07
C LYS A 60 1.83 -13.60 9.03
N TYR A 61 1.38 -14.47 8.13
CA TYR A 61 1.92 -15.81 8.00
C TYR A 61 3.40 -15.83 7.62
N TYR A 62 3.84 -14.96 6.70
CA TYR A 62 5.21 -14.99 6.17
C TYR A 62 6.19 -14.09 6.94
N THR A 63 5.73 -13.05 7.63
CA THR A 63 6.60 -12.05 8.27
C THR A 63 6.47 -12.03 9.79
N ASP A 64 5.44 -12.66 10.33
CA ASP A 64 4.97 -12.53 11.71
C ASP A 64 4.57 -11.08 12.11
N GLN A 65 4.49 -10.16 11.15
CA GLN A 65 4.15 -8.74 11.37
C GLN A 65 2.68 -8.42 11.05
N VAL A 66 2.21 -7.26 11.53
CA VAL A 66 0.85 -6.75 11.26
C VAL A 66 0.86 -5.93 9.97
N TRP A 67 0.04 -6.32 8.99
CA TRP A 67 -0.08 -5.59 7.72
C TRP A 67 -0.63 -4.18 7.96
N GLY A 68 -0.02 -3.17 7.32
CA GLY A 68 -0.41 -1.76 7.48
C GLY A 68 0.09 -1.09 8.77
N LEU A 69 0.84 -1.79 9.62
CA LEU A 69 1.47 -1.16 10.78
C LEU A 69 2.64 -0.29 10.33
N ALA A 70 2.58 1.01 10.64
CA ALA A 70 3.51 2.02 10.13
C ALA A 70 5.00 1.66 10.33
N LYS A 71 5.34 1.04 11.46
CA LYS A 71 6.72 0.63 11.78
C LYS A 71 7.35 -0.36 10.79
N ASN A 72 6.55 -1.01 9.95
CA ASN A 72 7.03 -1.98 8.96
C ASN A 72 7.42 -1.30 7.63
N TYR A 73 7.15 0.00 7.46
CA TYR A 73 7.36 0.74 6.23
C TYR A 73 8.21 1.99 6.50
N HIS A 74 8.92 2.47 5.49
CA HIS A 74 9.65 3.74 5.55
C HIS A 74 8.71 4.92 5.36
N LEU A 75 7.62 4.73 4.61
CA LEU A 75 6.64 5.78 4.33
C LEU A 75 5.21 5.20 4.31
N CYS A 76 4.28 5.88 4.97
CA CYS A 76 2.84 5.61 4.90
C CYS A 76 2.12 6.85 4.36
N LEU A 77 1.36 6.72 3.28
CA LEU A 77 0.65 7.84 2.65
C LEU A 77 -0.85 7.55 2.50
N ASP A 78 -1.66 8.55 2.82
CA ASP A 78 -3.11 8.53 2.62
C ASP A 78 -3.46 9.18 1.27
N SER A 79 -3.72 8.37 0.25
CA SER A 79 -4.05 8.88 -1.08
C SER A 79 -5.45 9.49 -1.18
N SER A 80 -6.34 9.24 -0.22
CA SER A 80 -7.64 9.91 -0.15
C SER A 80 -7.56 11.30 0.46
N LEU A 81 -6.53 11.56 1.28
CA LEU A 81 -6.29 12.87 1.89
C LEU A 81 -5.50 13.80 0.98
N ILE A 82 -4.36 13.33 0.45
CA ILE A 82 -3.42 14.20 -0.29
C ILE A 82 -3.52 14.04 -1.81
N GLY A 83 -4.25 13.03 -2.30
CA GLY A 83 -4.38 12.71 -3.71
C GLY A 83 -3.22 11.85 -4.24
N ILE A 84 -3.50 11.08 -5.30
CA ILE A 84 -2.54 10.15 -5.91
C ILE A 84 -1.29 10.89 -6.41
N GLU A 85 -1.48 12.06 -7.02
CA GLU A 85 -0.39 12.77 -7.70
C GLU A 85 0.59 13.35 -6.68
N LYS A 86 0.07 13.78 -5.53
CA LYS A 86 0.91 14.21 -4.42
C LYS A 86 1.66 13.03 -3.81
N CYS A 87 1.03 11.87 -3.67
CA CYS A 87 1.73 10.66 -3.23
C CYS A 87 2.91 10.35 -4.16
N VAL A 88 2.72 10.41 -5.48
CA VAL A 88 3.79 10.17 -6.46
C VAL A 88 4.95 11.15 -6.27
N SER A 89 4.66 12.45 -6.19
CA SER A 89 5.69 13.48 -5.96
C SER A 89 6.50 13.21 -4.69
N VAL A 90 5.83 12.95 -3.56
CA VAL A 90 6.51 12.67 -2.28
C VAL A 90 7.42 11.45 -2.37
N ILE A 91 6.97 10.39 -3.05
CA ILE A 91 7.76 9.17 -3.23
C ILE A 91 9.00 9.44 -4.08
N CYS A 92 8.85 10.18 -5.18
CA CYS A 92 9.96 10.54 -6.06
C CYS A 92 11.01 11.39 -5.34
N ASP A 93 10.58 12.40 -4.58
CA ASP A 93 11.46 13.32 -3.86
C ASP A 93 12.28 12.57 -2.79
N ILE A 94 11.63 11.67 -2.03
CA ILE A 94 12.31 10.84 -1.02
C ILE A 94 13.29 9.89 -1.69
N TYR A 95 12.90 9.24 -2.78
CA TYR A 95 13.78 8.32 -3.50
C TYR A 95 15.03 9.04 -4.03
N GLN A 96 14.89 10.22 -4.60
CA GLN A 96 16.03 11.03 -5.06
C GLN A 96 16.94 11.41 -3.89
N SER A 97 16.38 11.83 -2.76
CA SER A 97 17.15 12.24 -1.57
C SER A 97 17.99 11.10 -0.98
N ILE A 98 17.52 9.85 -1.06
CA ILE A 98 18.24 8.67 -0.59
C ILE A 98 19.38 8.26 -1.55
N ASN A 99 19.22 8.50 -2.85
CA ASN A 99 20.17 8.07 -3.89
C ASN A 99 21.10 9.19 -4.39
N ALA A 100 21.02 10.40 -3.83
CA ALA A 100 21.86 11.54 -4.21
C ALA A 100 23.26 11.52 -3.56
N GLY A 101 23.67 10.39 -2.96
CA GLY A 101 24.97 10.21 -2.30
C GLY A 101 25.82 9.14 -2.97
#